data_AF-A0A9P5ZZ84-F1
#
_entry.id   AF-A0A9P5ZZ84-F1
#
_cell.length_a   1.000
_cell.length_b   1.000
_cell.length_c   1.000
_cell.angle_alpha   90.00
_cell.angle_beta   90.00
_cell.angle_gamma   90.00
#
_symmetry.space_group_name_H-M   'P 1'
#
loop_
_entity.id
_entity.type
_entity.pdbx_description
1 polymer ?
#
loop_
_entity_poly.entity_id
_entity_poly.type
_entity_poly.pdbx_seq_one_letter_code
_entity_poly.pdbx_strand_id
1 'polypeptide(L)'
;MSLIVRLTLAFASLASINASPIKSKSVNTVINGLSISDLQADLAILSNFHTRFYNSTTGAAASQWLLGYVGGITSGRDDITAKAFTHAAFPQTSAIVHFNGQNSSAPVTIVGSHIDSVSSPRGELEDPASNRSPGADDDGSGSVNVIAALRALVEAGFEPATPLEFHWYAGEEGGLLGSDAVSKKYKADGIEVNAYMNLDMNAYTKPGEEEVIVIRQDFSDPDLNKFIESLINEYIGLPIATAQCGYACSDHASWHRQGFPAAMPFEGRTRNPLFHTIEDTTDAPGFSWEHSIQFAKLAVAFAYELSA
;
A
#
# COMPACT_ATOMS: atom_id res chain seq x y z
N MET A 1 8.08 50.89 -2.12
CA MET A 1 7.53 49.81 -2.98
C MET A 1 8.00 48.48 -2.42
N SER A 2 7.19 47.86 -1.56
CA SER A 2 7.47 46.53 -1.02
C SER A 2 6.50 45.57 -1.69
N LEU A 3 7.02 44.71 -2.56
CA LEU A 3 6.23 43.74 -3.31
C LEU A 3 6.00 42.54 -2.38
N ILE A 4 4.83 42.48 -1.76
CA ILE A 4 4.37 41.30 -1.02
C ILE A 4 4.12 40.22 -2.07
N VAL A 5 5.03 39.27 -2.18
CA VAL A 5 4.81 38.01 -2.89
C VAL A 5 3.78 37.23 -2.07
N ARG A 6 2.52 37.26 -2.51
CA ARG A 6 1.50 36.34 -2.01
C ARG A 6 1.88 34.95 -2.48
N LEU A 7 2.40 34.14 -1.56
CA LEU A 7 2.52 32.70 -1.74
C LEU A 7 1.09 32.13 -1.71
N THR A 8 0.48 31.97 -2.88
CA THR A 8 -0.76 31.21 -3.00
C THR A 8 -0.38 29.75 -2.77
N LEU A 9 -0.66 29.21 -1.58
CA LEU A 9 -0.76 27.76 -1.44
C LEU A 9 -1.88 27.32 -2.38
N ALA A 10 -1.52 26.65 -3.47
CA ALA A 10 -2.48 25.88 -4.24
C ALA A 10 -2.96 24.76 -3.31
N PHE A 11 -4.18 24.89 -2.79
CA PHE A 11 -4.90 23.74 -2.30
C PHE A 11 -5.09 22.84 -3.52
N ALA A 12 -4.38 21.70 -3.55
CA ALA A 12 -4.78 20.60 -4.41
C ALA A 12 -6.28 20.37 -4.16
N SER A 13 -7.06 20.31 -5.23
CA SER A 13 -8.51 20.34 -5.18
C SER A 13 -9.06 19.19 -4.32
N LEU A 14 -9.46 19.50 -3.08
CA LEU A 14 -10.24 18.67 -2.15
C LEU A 14 -11.61 18.20 -2.72
N ALA A 15 -11.97 18.61 -3.95
CA ALA A 15 -13.27 18.31 -4.54
C ALA A 15 -13.42 16.85 -5.01
N SER A 16 -12.32 16.12 -5.26
CA SER A 16 -12.34 14.71 -5.68
C SER A 16 -12.63 13.74 -4.52
N ILE A 17 -12.04 13.98 -3.34
CA ILE A 17 -12.11 13.06 -2.18
C ILE A 17 -13.47 13.12 -1.47
N ASN A 18 -14.22 14.21 -1.61
CA ASN A 18 -15.52 14.38 -0.95
C ASN A 18 -16.71 13.79 -1.73
N ALA A 19 -16.48 13.13 -2.87
CA ALA A 19 -17.53 12.50 -3.64
C ALA A 19 -17.86 11.11 -3.07
N SER A 20 -19.15 10.78 -2.94
CA SER A 20 -19.56 9.40 -2.68
C SER A 20 -19.14 8.49 -3.84
N PRO A 21 -18.93 7.18 -3.60
CA PRO A 21 -18.65 6.22 -4.68
C PRO A 21 -19.80 6.20 -5.69
N ILE A 22 -19.50 6.31 -6.98
CA ILE A 22 -20.51 6.36 -8.06
C ILE A 22 -20.24 5.39 -9.20
N LYS A 23 -19.13 4.65 -9.15
CA LYS A 23 -18.69 3.75 -10.23
C LYS A 23 -19.01 2.28 -9.92
N SER A 24 -20.01 2.02 -9.05
CA SER A 24 -20.21 0.71 -8.43
C SER A 24 -20.29 -0.46 -9.38
N LYS A 25 -20.91 -0.29 -10.56
CA LYS A 25 -20.99 -1.37 -11.56
C LYS A 25 -19.60 -1.75 -12.10
N SER A 26 -18.77 -0.77 -12.46
CA SER A 26 -17.44 -1.01 -13.01
C SER A 26 -16.49 -1.52 -11.94
N VAL A 27 -16.51 -0.92 -10.75
CA VAL A 27 -15.70 -1.37 -9.61
C VAL A 27 -16.01 -2.83 -9.26
N ASN A 28 -17.29 -3.19 -9.13
CA ASN A 28 -17.68 -4.59 -8.86
C ASN A 28 -17.26 -5.54 -9.98
N THR A 29 -17.21 -5.09 -11.23
CA THR A 29 -16.71 -5.93 -12.34
C THR A 29 -15.24 -6.27 -12.15
N VAL A 30 -14.42 -5.30 -11.76
CA VAL A 30 -12.98 -5.52 -11.49
C VAL A 30 -12.78 -6.35 -10.22
N ILE A 31 -13.51 -6.05 -9.14
CA ILE A 31 -13.48 -6.80 -7.87
C ILE A 31 -13.79 -8.29 -8.09
N ASN A 32 -14.73 -8.61 -8.97
CA ASN A 32 -15.08 -10.00 -9.27
C ASN A 32 -13.96 -10.78 -9.99
N GLY A 33 -12.93 -10.10 -10.49
CA GLY A 33 -11.72 -10.73 -11.04
C GLY A 33 -10.68 -11.10 -9.98
N LEU A 34 -10.81 -10.65 -8.74
CA LEU A 34 -9.87 -10.97 -7.66
C LEU A 34 -10.00 -12.44 -7.23
N SER A 35 -8.88 -13.09 -6.94
CA SER A 35 -8.83 -14.48 -6.51
C SER A 35 -7.95 -14.70 -5.29
N ILE A 36 -8.48 -15.39 -4.28
CA ILE A 36 -7.70 -15.84 -3.12
C ILE A 36 -6.55 -16.77 -3.54
N SER A 37 -6.72 -17.59 -4.59
CA SER A 37 -5.65 -18.46 -5.07
C SER A 37 -4.43 -17.68 -5.54
N ASP A 38 -4.66 -16.49 -6.11
CA ASP A 38 -3.58 -15.66 -6.64
C ASP A 38 -2.85 -14.96 -5.50
N LEU A 39 -3.58 -14.46 -4.49
CA LEU A 39 -2.99 -13.95 -3.24
C LEU A 39 -2.11 -15.03 -2.58
N GLN A 40 -2.61 -16.26 -2.50
CA GLN A 40 -1.87 -17.41 -1.95
C GLN A 40 -0.60 -17.71 -2.75
N ALA A 41 -0.69 -17.74 -4.07
CA ALA A 41 0.45 -18.00 -4.95
C ALA A 41 1.52 -16.91 -4.84
N ASP A 42 1.10 -15.64 -4.86
CA ASP A 42 2.00 -14.48 -4.74
C ASP A 42 2.70 -14.46 -3.38
N LEU A 43 1.95 -14.67 -2.28
CA LEU A 43 2.51 -14.61 -0.92
C LEU A 43 3.40 -15.82 -0.62
N ALA A 44 3.11 -16.98 -1.19
CA ALA A 44 3.99 -18.15 -1.09
C ALA A 44 5.38 -17.86 -1.66
N ILE A 45 5.50 -17.01 -2.70
CA ILE A 45 6.80 -16.60 -3.24
C ILE A 45 7.48 -15.63 -2.28
N LEU A 46 6.78 -14.57 -1.85
CA LEU A 46 7.34 -13.54 -0.98
C LEU A 46 7.81 -14.09 0.38
N SER A 47 7.04 -14.99 0.98
CA SER A 47 7.36 -15.60 2.28
C SER A 47 8.45 -16.68 2.21
N ASN A 48 8.79 -17.15 1.01
CA ASN A 48 9.82 -18.15 0.79
C ASN A 48 11.23 -17.54 0.63
N PHE A 49 11.36 -16.22 0.43
CA PHE A 49 12.63 -15.56 0.69
C PHE A 49 13.02 -15.79 2.16
N HIS A 50 14.31 -15.99 2.44
CA HIS A 50 14.76 -16.21 3.83
C HIS A 50 14.35 -15.04 4.72
N THR A 51 14.61 -13.82 4.26
CA THR A 51 14.09 -12.58 4.81
C THR A 51 13.95 -11.58 3.68
N ARG A 52 13.03 -10.63 3.80
CA ARG A 52 12.95 -9.49 2.89
C ARG A 52 13.58 -8.23 3.49
N PHE A 53 14.34 -8.34 4.58
CA PHE A 53 14.98 -7.21 5.25
C PHE A 53 15.76 -6.32 4.27
N TYR A 54 15.52 -5.01 4.33
CA TYR A 54 15.97 -4.05 3.31
C TYR A 54 17.48 -4.01 3.08
N ASN A 55 18.25 -4.30 4.13
CA ASN A 55 19.71 -4.35 4.07
C ASN A 55 20.27 -5.78 4.03
N SER A 56 19.60 -6.67 3.30
CA SER A 56 20.03 -8.05 3.09
C SER A 56 20.12 -8.41 1.61
N THR A 57 20.84 -9.48 1.29
CA THR A 57 20.92 -9.99 -0.10
C THR A 57 19.57 -10.53 -0.57
N THR A 58 18.82 -11.21 0.31
CA THR A 58 17.49 -11.75 -0.02
C THR A 58 16.43 -10.65 -0.12
N GLY A 59 16.54 -9.57 0.67
CA GLY A 59 15.70 -8.39 0.52
C GLY A 59 15.88 -7.69 -0.82
N ALA A 60 17.13 -7.51 -1.28
CA ALA A 60 17.42 -6.99 -2.61
C ALA A 60 16.91 -7.91 -3.73
N ALA A 61 17.03 -9.23 -3.56
CA ALA A 61 16.48 -10.20 -4.50
C ALA A 61 14.94 -10.16 -4.53
N ALA A 62 14.27 -9.97 -3.39
CA ALA A 62 12.82 -9.85 -3.30
C ALA A 62 12.31 -8.62 -4.06
N SER A 63 12.95 -7.45 -3.91
CA SER A 63 12.54 -6.26 -4.67
C SER A 63 12.79 -6.39 -6.17
N GLN A 64 13.88 -7.08 -6.57
CA GLN A 64 14.15 -7.36 -7.98
C GLN A 64 13.13 -8.32 -8.59
N TRP A 65 12.77 -9.38 -7.85
CA TRP A 65 11.70 -10.30 -8.24
C TRP A 65 10.39 -9.55 -8.43
N LEU A 66 10.00 -8.75 -7.43
CA LEU A 66 8.74 -8.01 -7.44
C LEU A 66 8.65 -7.11 -8.68
N LEU A 67 9.71 -6.32 -8.96
CA LEU A 67 9.74 -5.43 -10.12
C LEU A 67 9.56 -6.20 -11.44
N GLY A 68 10.25 -7.34 -11.58
CA GLY A 68 10.08 -8.21 -12.74
C GLY A 68 8.67 -8.80 -12.84
N TYR A 69 8.09 -9.19 -11.70
CA TYR A 69 6.77 -9.78 -11.61
C TYR A 69 5.66 -8.81 -12.03
N VAL A 70 5.64 -7.60 -11.45
CA VAL A 70 4.66 -6.55 -11.81
C VAL A 70 4.90 -5.97 -13.20
N GLY A 71 6.15 -5.97 -13.67
CA GLY A 71 6.49 -5.67 -15.07
C GLY A 71 5.91 -6.71 -16.04
N GLY A 72 5.86 -7.98 -15.64
CA GLY A 72 5.19 -9.05 -16.39
C GLY A 72 3.68 -8.87 -16.44
N ILE A 73 3.04 -8.52 -15.31
CA ILE A 73 1.59 -8.25 -15.24
C ILE A 73 1.20 -7.11 -16.19
N THR A 74 2.02 -6.05 -16.24
CA THR A 74 1.76 -4.86 -17.07
C THR A 74 2.26 -5.01 -18.51
N SER A 75 2.82 -6.16 -18.88
CA SER A 75 3.34 -6.37 -20.23
C SER A 75 2.23 -6.29 -21.29
N GLY A 76 2.50 -5.57 -22.37
CA GLY A 76 1.52 -5.32 -23.44
C GLY A 76 0.66 -4.06 -23.27
N ARG A 77 0.91 -3.27 -22.22
CA ARG A 77 0.29 -1.96 -21.98
C ARG A 77 1.32 -0.84 -22.09
N ASP A 78 1.30 -0.08 -23.19
CA ASP A 78 2.23 1.03 -23.42
C ASP A 78 1.94 2.26 -22.54
N ASP A 79 0.77 2.31 -21.93
CA ASP A 79 0.33 3.36 -21.02
C ASP A 79 0.77 3.12 -19.56
N ILE A 80 1.42 1.99 -19.27
CA ILE A 80 1.87 1.60 -17.93
C ILE A 80 3.39 1.39 -17.93
N THR A 81 4.06 1.90 -16.89
CA THR A 81 5.50 1.65 -16.67
C THR A 81 5.77 1.12 -15.27
N ALA A 82 6.66 0.13 -15.15
CA ALA A 82 7.18 -0.35 -13.87
C ALA A 82 8.65 0.05 -13.71
N LYS A 83 9.00 0.76 -12.64
CA LYS A 83 10.36 1.27 -12.40
C LYS A 83 10.82 1.04 -10.97
N ALA A 84 12.11 0.77 -10.82
CA ALA A 84 12.78 0.79 -9.53
C ALA A 84 13.04 2.25 -9.10
N PHE A 85 12.83 2.53 -7.82
CA PHE A 85 13.45 3.65 -7.12
C PHE A 85 14.64 3.13 -6.32
N THR A 86 15.84 3.58 -6.69
CA THR A 86 17.09 3.16 -6.05
C THR A 86 17.42 4.02 -4.83
N HIS A 87 17.81 3.37 -3.74
CA HIS A 87 18.26 4.02 -2.50
C HIS A 87 19.79 3.95 -2.40
N ALA A 88 20.43 5.05 -2.00
CA ALA A 88 21.89 5.11 -1.94
C ALA A 88 22.49 4.32 -0.77
N ALA A 89 21.73 4.14 0.31
CA ALA A 89 22.22 3.62 1.58
C ALA A 89 22.08 2.09 1.75
N PHE A 90 21.26 1.43 0.94
CA PHE A 90 20.93 0.02 1.09
C PHE A 90 20.54 -0.61 -0.27
N PRO A 91 20.66 -1.94 -0.43
CA PRO A 91 20.57 -2.59 -1.74
C PRO A 91 19.14 -2.84 -2.23
N GLN A 92 18.14 -2.92 -1.34
CA GLN A 92 16.74 -3.10 -1.74
C GLN A 92 16.20 -1.83 -2.40
N THR A 93 15.39 -1.99 -3.45
CA THR A 93 14.77 -0.88 -4.19
C THR A 93 13.28 -0.82 -3.92
N SER A 94 12.68 0.38 -3.91
CA SER A 94 11.22 0.48 -4.00
C SER A 94 10.78 0.23 -5.44
N ALA A 95 9.57 -0.28 -5.66
CA ALA A 95 8.97 -0.42 -6.99
C ALA A 95 7.81 0.56 -7.15
N ILE A 96 7.73 1.20 -8.32
CA ILE A 96 6.65 2.12 -8.69
C ILE A 96 6.11 1.68 -10.05
N VAL A 97 4.84 1.29 -10.07
CA VAL A 97 4.07 1.07 -11.31
C VAL A 97 3.21 2.29 -11.55
N HIS A 98 3.32 2.90 -12.73
CA HIS A 98 2.65 4.16 -13.09
C HIS A 98 1.79 3.97 -14.33
N PHE A 99 0.49 4.25 -14.20
CA PHE A 99 -0.46 4.43 -15.28
C PHE A 99 -0.47 5.92 -15.66
N ASN A 100 -0.24 6.23 -16.94
CA ASN A 100 -0.13 7.63 -17.40
C ASN A 100 -1.39 8.46 -17.12
N GLY A 101 -2.56 7.83 -17.24
CA GLY A 101 -3.85 8.50 -17.28
C GLY A 101 -4.07 9.33 -18.55
N GLN A 102 -5.33 9.61 -18.88
CA GLN A 102 -5.67 10.45 -20.04
C GLN A 102 -5.24 11.91 -19.85
N ASN A 103 -5.33 12.43 -18.63
CA ASN A 103 -4.81 13.72 -18.23
C ASN A 103 -3.59 13.54 -17.32
N SER A 104 -2.41 13.36 -17.92
CA SER A 104 -1.16 13.08 -17.19
C SER A 104 -0.65 14.21 -16.31
N SER A 105 -1.28 15.38 -16.34
CA SER A 105 -0.94 16.54 -15.48
C SER A 105 -1.84 16.66 -14.25
N ALA A 106 -2.86 15.79 -14.12
CA ALA A 106 -3.69 15.77 -12.92
C ALA A 106 -2.92 15.20 -11.71
N PRO A 107 -3.32 15.54 -10.47
CA PRO A 107 -2.74 14.94 -9.28
C PRO A 107 -2.88 13.42 -9.28
N VAL A 108 -1.81 12.71 -8.90
CA VAL A 108 -1.74 11.24 -8.95
C VAL A 108 -2.43 10.59 -7.74
N THR A 109 -3.17 9.51 -7.98
CA THR A 109 -3.69 8.63 -6.92
C THR A 109 -2.70 7.48 -6.71
N ILE A 110 -2.38 7.14 -5.47
CA ILE A 110 -1.35 6.15 -5.13
C ILE A 110 -1.91 5.11 -4.14
N VAL A 111 -1.70 3.83 -4.43
CA VAL A 111 -1.89 2.72 -3.48
C VAL A 111 -0.52 2.11 -3.20
N GLY A 112 -0.18 1.87 -1.93
CA GLY A 112 1.14 1.33 -1.59
C GLY A 112 1.13 0.37 -0.41
N SER A 113 2.27 -0.31 -0.26
CA SER A 113 2.61 -1.30 0.78
C SER A 113 4.14 -1.31 0.93
N HIS A 114 4.70 -1.97 1.94
CA HIS A 114 6.15 -2.20 1.97
C HIS A 114 6.50 -3.64 1.60
N ILE A 115 7.69 -3.82 1.02
CA ILE A 115 8.15 -5.13 0.54
C ILE A 115 9.10 -5.80 1.51
N ASP A 116 9.76 -5.04 2.39
CA ASP A 116 10.66 -5.62 3.38
C ASP A 116 9.91 -6.35 4.49
N SER A 117 10.68 -7.13 5.24
CA SER A 117 10.22 -7.84 6.42
C SER A 117 11.36 -7.88 7.42
N VAL A 118 11.03 -7.94 8.70
CA VAL A 118 12.01 -8.12 9.75
C VAL A 118 11.60 -9.28 10.64
N SER A 119 12.59 -9.97 11.20
CA SER A 119 12.34 -10.79 12.38
C SER A 119 13.38 -10.42 13.43
N SER A 120 12.89 -9.80 14.49
CA SER A 120 13.71 -9.34 15.61
C SER A 120 12.92 -9.58 16.89
N PRO A 121 12.97 -10.80 17.46
CA PRO A 121 12.37 -11.07 18.76
C PRO A 121 12.79 -9.99 19.76
N ARG A 122 11.83 -9.41 20.48
CA ARG A 122 12.10 -8.32 21.41
C ARG A 122 13.17 -8.74 22.42
N GLY A 123 14.33 -8.09 22.38
CA GLY A 123 15.42 -8.28 23.33
C GLY A 123 16.62 -9.09 22.82
N GLU A 124 16.60 -9.56 21.57
CA GLU A 124 17.73 -10.27 20.97
C GLU A 124 18.58 -9.33 20.10
N LEU A 125 19.91 -9.37 20.28
CA LEU A 125 20.90 -8.54 19.57
C LEU A 125 21.34 -9.17 18.24
N GLU A 126 20.44 -9.90 17.58
CA GLU A 126 20.76 -10.63 16.34
C GLU A 126 20.60 -9.73 15.12
N ASP A 127 21.42 -9.99 14.09
CA ASP A 127 21.36 -9.24 12.83
C ASP A 127 20.10 -9.65 12.05
N PRO A 128 19.11 -8.75 11.85
CA PRO A 128 17.88 -9.08 11.15
C PRO A 128 18.08 -9.53 9.71
N ALA A 129 19.23 -9.20 9.09
CA ALA A 129 19.59 -9.69 7.76
C ALA A 129 19.87 -11.20 7.73
N SER A 130 20.15 -11.82 8.88
CA SER A 130 20.46 -13.24 9.02
C SER A 130 19.28 -14.07 9.54
N ASN A 131 18.27 -13.43 10.13
CA ASN A 131 17.11 -14.10 10.69
C ASN A 131 16.12 -14.51 9.59
N ARG A 132 15.46 -15.65 9.78
CA ARG A 132 14.32 -16.01 8.93
C ARG A 132 13.19 -15.01 9.24
N SER A 133 12.62 -14.38 8.24
CA SER A 133 11.47 -13.50 8.39
C SER A 133 10.51 -13.78 7.24
N PRO A 134 9.50 -14.66 7.44
CA PRO A 134 8.52 -14.93 6.40
C PRO A 134 7.64 -13.71 6.13
N GLY A 135 7.34 -12.90 7.16
CA GLY A 135 6.61 -11.63 7.04
C GLY A 135 5.31 -11.82 6.26
N ALA A 136 4.51 -12.83 6.63
CA ALA A 136 3.33 -13.20 5.85
C ALA A 136 2.26 -12.12 5.96
N ASP A 137 1.96 -11.68 7.17
CA ASP A 137 1.03 -10.59 7.41
C ASP A 137 1.73 -9.24 7.25
N ASP A 138 2.95 -9.10 7.79
CA ASP A 138 3.73 -7.87 7.86
C ASP A 138 4.99 -7.90 6.93
N ASP A 139 4.97 -7.26 5.76
CA ASP A 139 3.77 -6.82 5.02
C ASP A 139 3.61 -7.60 3.71
N GLY A 140 3.77 -8.92 3.81
CA GLY A 140 3.46 -9.82 2.71
C GLY A 140 2.02 -9.67 2.25
N SER A 141 1.08 -9.49 3.19
CA SER A 141 -0.36 -9.39 2.91
C SER A 141 -0.71 -8.11 2.15
N GLY A 142 -0.26 -6.93 2.60
CA GLY A 142 -0.45 -5.66 1.90
C GLY A 142 0.20 -5.70 0.53
N SER A 143 1.45 -6.18 0.45
CA SER A 143 2.16 -6.36 -0.82
C SER A 143 1.36 -7.15 -1.86
N VAL A 144 0.79 -8.29 -1.49
CA VAL A 144 0.00 -9.10 -2.46
C VAL A 144 -1.39 -8.54 -2.74
N ASN A 145 -1.99 -7.80 -1.82
CA ASN A 145 -3.24 -7.08 -2.07
C ASN A 145 -3.05 -5.98 -3.11
N VAL A 146 -1.93 -5.25 -3.05
CA VAL A 146 -1.54 -4.25 -4.06
C VAL A 146 -1.27 -4.92 -5.42
N ILE A 147 -0.58 -6.07 -5.44
CA ILE A 147 -0.36 -6.86 -6.68
C ILE A 147 -1.70 -7.31 -7.28
N ALA A 148 -2.62 -7.83 -6.47
CA ALA A 148 -3.91 -8.32 -6.92
C ALA A 148 -4.77 -7.20 -7.51
N ALA A 149 -4.77 -6.01 -6.89
CA ALA A 149 -5.45 -4.84 -7.43
C ALA A 149 -4.87 -4.39 -8.77
N LEU A 150 -3.54 -4.32 -8.89
CA LEU A 150 -2.85 -4.04 -10.15
C LEU A 150 -3.25 -5.03 -11.25
N ARG A 151 -3.16 -6.34 -10.95
CA ARG A 151 -3.51 -7.42 -11.87
C ARG A 151 -4.94 -7.28 -12.38
N ALA A 152 -5.91 -7.15 -11.46
CA ALA A 152 -7.32 -7.06 -11.81
C ALA A 152 -7.63 -5.84 -12.70
N LEU A 153 -7.02 -4.69 -12.42
CA LEU A 153 -7.21 -3.48 -13.24
C LEU A 153 -6.59 -3.62 -14.64
N VAL A 154 -5.41 -4.24 -14.75
CA VAL A 154 -4.77 -4.50 -16.05
C VAL A 154 -5.60 -5.48 -16.89
N GLU A 155 -6.04 -6.58 -16.29
CA GLU A 155 -6.86 -7.61 -16.95
C GLU A 155 -8.23 -7.07 -17.37
N ALA A 156 -8.81 -6.15 -16.59
CA ALA A 156 -10.04 -5.46 -16.93
C ALA A 156 -9.86 -4.41 -18.05
N GLY A 157 -8.63 -4.17 -18.52
CA GLY A 157 -8.34 -3.14 -19.53
C GLY A 157 -8.57 -1.73 -19.01
N PHE A 158 -8.40 -1.50 -17.70
CA PHE A 158 -8.64 -0.19 -17.09
C PHE A 158 -7.65 0.86 -17.61
N GLU A 159 -8.17 1.97 -18.13
CA GLU A 159 -7.42 3.15 -18.54
C GLU A 159 -7.91 4.34 -17.70
N PRO A 160 -7.14 4.82 -16.72
CA PRO A 160 -7.61 5.88 -15.84
C PRO A 160 -7.66 7.24 -16.56
N ALA A 161 -8.57 8.12 -16.12
CA ALA A 161 -8.64 9.51 -16.55
C ALA A 161 -7.48 10.35 -15.97
N THR A 162 -7.02 10.07 -14.75
CA THR A 162 -5.87 10.73 -14.09
C THR A 162 -4.77 9.71 -13.78
N PRO A 163 -3.53 10.15 -13.44
CA PRO A 163 -2.46 9.22 -13.13
C PRO A 163 -2.81 8.35 -11.91
N LEU A 164 -2.43 7.07 -11.98
CA LEU A 164 -2.58 6.09 -10.91
C LEU A 164 -1.26 5.35 -10.72
N GLU A 165 -0.83 5.18 -9.48
CA GLU A 165 0.39 4.46 -9.15
C GLU A 165 0.20 3.38 -8.08
N PHE A 166 0.98 2.30 -8.23
CA PHE A 166 1.11 1.23 -7.23
C PHE A 166 2.56 1.18 -6.74
N HIS A 167 2.74 1.27 -5.42
CA HIS A 167 4.06 1.38 -4.80
C HIS A 167 4.34 0.21 -3.86
N TRP A 168 5.58 -0.24 -3.86
CA TRP A 168 6.11 -1.17 -2.86
C TRP A 168 7.39 -0.59 -2.29
N TYR A 169 7.36 -0.12 -1.05
CA TYR A 169 8.48 0.59 -0.44
C TYR A 169 9.50 -0.37 0.17
N ALA A 170 10.79 -0.03 -0.01
CA ALA A 170 11.87 -0.71 0.67
C ALA A 170 12.19 -0.04 2.02
N GLY A 171 12.55 -0.81 3.04
CA GLY A 171 13.08 -0.27 4.29
C GLY A 171 12.07 0.45 5.16
N GLU A 172 10.80 0.02 5.16
CA GLU A 172 9.82 0.46 6.17
C GLU A 172 10.34 0.12 7.56
N GLU A 173 10.83 -1.11 7.73
CA GLU A 173 11.31 -1.66 9.03
C GLU A 173 12.62 -0.99 9.48
N GLY A 174 13.30 -0.32 8.55
CA GLY A 174 14.45 0.55 8.82
C GLY A 174 14.07 1.93 9.33
N GLY A 175 12.78 2.22 9.50
CA GLY A 175 12.24 3.53 9.88
C GLY A 175 11.74 4.35 8.70
N LEU A 176 10.86 3.76 7.87
CA LEU A 176 10.18 4.39 6.74
C LEU A 176 11.14 4.92 5.65
N LEU A 177 12.29 4.26 5.47
CA LEU A 177 13.40 4.78 4.66
C LEU A 177 13.00 4.99 3.20
N GLY A 178 12.28 4.01 2.62
CA GLY A 178 11.87 4.06 1.22
C GLY A 178 10.78 5.08 0.97
N SER A 179 9.68 5.04 1.72
CA SER A 179 8.58 5.98 1.55
C SER A 179 8.96 7.42 1.88
N ASP A 180 9.84 7.66 2.85
CA ASP A 180 10.38 9.00 3.15
C ASP A 180 11.23 9.52 1.97
N ALA A 181 12.08 8.68 1.38
CA ALA A 181 12.87 9.06 0.19
C ALA A 181 11.99 9.34 -1.04
N VAL A 182 11.00 8.47 -1.31
CA VAL A 182 10.08 8.61 -2.45
C VAL A 182 9.22 9.86 -2.28
N SER A 183 8.53 10.02 -1.14
CA SER A 183 7.63 11.16 -0.90
C SER A 183 8.38 12.51 -0.91
N LYS A 184 9.59 12.58 -0.36
CA LYS A 184 10.46 13.78 -0.47
C LYS A 184 10.81 14.09 -1.91
N LYS A 185 11.11 13.08 -2.73
CA LYS A 185 11.39 13.28 -4.16
C LYS A 185 10.13 13.79 -4.88
N TYR A 186 8.95 13.23 -4.61
CA TYR A 186 7.69 13.71 -5.19
C TYR A 186 7.44 15.19 -4.84
N LYS A 187 7.66 15.56 -3.58
CA LYS A 187 7.57 16.96 -3.14
C LYS A 187 8.57 17.87 -3.84
N ALA A 188 9.82 17.43 -3.97
CA ALA A 188 10.89 18.20 -4.61
C ALA A 188 10.69 18.38 -6.12
N ASP A 189 10.15 17.35 -6.79
CA ASP A 189 9.84 17.38 -8.22
C ASP A 189 8.53 18.13 -8.54
N GLY A 190 7.77 18.54 -7.51
CA GLY A 190 6.50 19.24 -7.66
C GLY A 190 5.37 18.34 -8.16
N ILE A 191 5.46 17.03 -7.92
CA ILE A 191 4.38 16.09 -8.26
C ILE A 191 3.22 16.32 -7.29
N GLU A 192 2.05 16.65 -7.84
CA GLU A 192 0.82 16.77 -7.06
C GLU A 192 0.22 15.38 -6.80
N VAL A 193 -0.12 15.09 -5.56
CA VAL A 193 -0.74 13.82 -5.15
C VAL A 193 -2.18 14.10 -4.74
N ASN A 194 -3.12 13.40 -5.36
CA ASN A 194 -4.53 13.43 -5.01
C ASN A 194 -4.75 12.73 -3.67
N ALA A 195 -4.30 11.48 -3.56
CA ALA A 195 -4.46 10.67 -2.36
C ALA A 195 -3.46 9.51 -2.34
N TYR A 196 -3.02 9.13 -1.15
CA TYR A 196 -2.22 7.94 -0.88
C TYR A 196 -2.94 7.00 0.09
N MET A 197 -3.11 5.73 -0.27
CA MET A 197 -3.60 4.69 0.63
C MET A 197 -2.51 3.66 0.91
N ASN A 198 -2.23 3.43 2.19
CA ASN A 198 -1.27 2.46 2.68
C ASN A 198 -1.97 1.17 3.09
N LEU A 199 -1.58 0.06 2.48
CA LEU A 199 -1.97 -1.30 2.84
C LEU A 199 -0.79 -1.94 3.57
N ASP A 200 -0.93 -2.09 4.88
CA ASP A 200 0.09 -2.67 5.75
C ASP A 200 -0.60 -3.49 6.86
N MET A 201 -0.27 -4.79 6.92
CA MET A 201 -0.93 -5.83 7.71
C MET A 201 -2.44 -5.90 7.47
N ASN A 202 -2.84 -6.81 6.61
CA ASN A 202 -4.19 -6.90 6.07
C ASN A 202 -4.78 -8.31 6.15
N ALA A 203 -4.10 -9.26 6.78
CA ALA A 203 -4.53 -10.65 6.78
C ALA A 203 -4.91 -11.19 8.16
N TYR A 204 -4.76 -10.46 9.27
CA TYR A 204 -5.07 -11.03 10.58
C TYR A 204 -6.40 -10.55 11.19
N THR A 205 -7.24 -11.53 11.55
CA THR A 205 -8.40 -11.34 12.44
C THR A 205 -8.18 -12.13 13.71
N LYS A 206 -8.13 -11.47 14.87
CA LYS A 206 -7.94 -12.15 16.15
C LYS A 206 -9.04 -13.19 16.39
N PRO A 207 -8.70 -14.47 16.67
CA PRO A 207 -9.69 -15.49 16.96
C PRO A 207 -10.64 -15.09 18.10
N GLY A 208 -11.94 -15.08 17.83
CA GLY A 208 -12.98 -14.71 18.78
C GLY A 208 -13.27 -13.20 18.87
N GLU A 209 -12.59 -12.36 18.09
CA GLU A 209 -12.93 -10.94 17.92
C GLU A 209 -13.78 -10.74 16.65
N GLU A 210 -14.59 -9.67 16.64
CA GLU A 210 -15.35 -9.28 15.44
C GLU A 210 -14.39 -8.83 14.33
N GLU A 211 -14.58 -9.38 13.13
CA GLU A 211 -13.89 -8.93 11.93
C GLU A 211 -14.30 -7.50 11.56
N VAL A 212 -13.32 -6.60 11.44
CA VAL A 212 -13.52 -5.18 11.12
C VAL A 212 -12.37 -4.65 10.30
N ILE A 213 -12.58 -3.51 9.64
CA ILE A 213 -11.48 -2.70 9.11
C ILE A 213 -11.27 -1.52 10.05
N VAL A 214 -10.03 -1.29 10.48
CA VAL A 214 -9.67 -0.17 11.35
C VAL A 214 -9.03 0.95 10.54
N ILE A 215 -9.59 2.16 10.62
CA ILE A 215 -8.99 3.35 9.99
C ILE A 215 -8.08 4.08 10.99
N ARG A 216 -6.79 4.23 10.64
CA ARG A 216 -5.82 5.00 11.44
C ARG A 216 -6.09 6.50 11.35
N GLN A 217 -6.22 7.14 12.51
CA GLN A 217 -6.61 8.55 12.62
C GLN A 217 -5.41 9.50 12.79
N ASP A 218 -4.26 9.02 13.23
CA ASP A 218 -3.02 9.78 13.30
C ASP A 218 -2.21 9.66 12.01
N PHE A 219 -1.50 10.73 11.64
CA PHE A 219 -0.75 10.84 10.39
C PHE A 219 -1.58 10.56 9.12
N SER A 220 -2.89 10.79 9.19
CA SER A 220 -3.84 10.59 8.10
C SER A 220 -4.63 11.86 7.80
N ASP A 221 -5.16 11.96 6.58
CA ASP A 221 -6.09 13.00 6.18
C ASP A 221 -7.53 12.62 6.58
N PRO A 222 -8.24 13.46 7.37
CA PRO A 222 -9.58 13.14 7.85
C PRO A 222 -10.64 13.02 6.76
N ASP A 223 -10.52 13.74 5.64
CA ASP A 223 -11.49 13.65 4.55
C ASP A 223 -11.22 12.41 3.70
N LEU A 224 -9.94 12.05 3.50
CA LEU A 224 -9.57 10.79 2.87
C LEU A 224 -10.02 9.57 3.70
N ASN A 225 -9.93 9.65 5.03
CA ASN A 225 -10.44 8.61 5.92
C ASN A 225 -11.96 8.40 5.71
N LYS A 226 -12.76 9.48 5.69
CA LYS A 226 -14.22 9.37 5.40
C LYS A 226 -14.50 8.78 4.02
N PHE A 227 -13.68 9.13 3.02
CA PHE A 227 -13.82 8.56 1.68
C PHE A 227 -13.58 7.04 1.71
N ILE A 228 -12.51 6.58 2.37
CA ILE A 228 -12.25 5.14 2.55
C ILE A 228 -13.39 4.46 3.30
N GLU A 229 -13.94 5.09 4.35
CA GLU A 229 -15.12 4.57 5.04
C GLU A 229 -16.32 4.40 4.09
N SER A 230 -16.53 5.33 3.15
CA SER A 230 -17.58 5.21 2.14
C SER A 230 -17.33 4.07 1.16
N LEU A 231 -16.07 3.82 0.77
CA LEU A 231 -15.70 2.68 -0.07
C LEU A 231 -15.94 1.34 0.65
N ILE A 232 -15.58 1.25 1.94
CA ILE A 232 -15.82 0.05 2.74
C ILE A 232 -17.31 -0.24 2.82
N ASN A 233 -18.14 0.78 3.08
CA ASN A 233 -19.59 0.61 3.15
C ASN A 233 -20.21 0.16 1.81
N GLU A 234 -19.72 0.69 0.68
CA GLU A 234 -20.26 0.38 -0.64
C GLU A 234 -19.80 -0.99 -1.18
N TYR A 235 -18.52 -1.32 -1.02
CA TYR A 235 -17.88 -2.43 -1.75
C TYR A 235 -17.54 -3.65 -0.91
N ILE A 236 -17.51 -3.52 0.42
CA ILE A 236 -16.96 -4.54 1.32
C ILE A 236 -18.02 -4.98 2.33
N GLY A 237 -18.64 -4.03 3.03
CA GLY A 237 -19.69 -4.29 4.01
C GLY A 237 -19.22 -4.78 5.38
N LEU A 238 -17.92 -4.71 5.67
CA LEU A 238 -17.39 -4.98 7.02
C LEU A 238 -17.63 -3.78 7.97
N PRO A 239 -17.84 -4.02 9.28
CA PRO A 239 -17.88 -2.94 10.24
C PRO A 239 -16.57 -2.17 10.29
N ILE A 240 -16.67 -0.87 10.55
CA ILE A 240 -15.53 0.03 10.62
C ILE A 240 -15.26 0.37 12.08
N ALA A 241 -13.99 0.31 12.46
CA ALA A 241 -13.50 0.85 13.71
C ALA A 241 -12.40 1.90 13.45
N THR A 242 -12.03 2.65 14.47
CA THR A 242 -10.96 3.64 14.37
C THR A 242 -9.96 3.45 15.51
N ALA A 243 -8.70 3.76 15.23
CA ALA A 243 -7.62 3.70 16.21
C ALA A 243 -6.52 4.70 15.86
N GLN A 244 -5.59 4.91 16.79
CA GLN A 244 -4.35 5.62 16.54
C GLN A 244 -3.18 4.67 16.79
N CYS A 245 -2.10 4.85 16.04
CA CYS A 245 -0.82 4.21 16.32
C CYS A 245 -0.08 4.87 17.49
N GLY A 246 -0.16 6.20 17.59
CA GLY A 246 0.55 7.03 18.57
C GLY A 246 1.95 7.47 18.12
N TYR A 247 2.38 7.08 16.91
CA TYR A 247 3.66 7.43 16.27
C TYR A 247 3.55 7.20 14.75
N ALA A 248 4.56 7.61 13.98
CA ALA A 248 4.65 7.38 12.54
C ALA A 248 4.86 5.88 12.27
N CYS A 249 3.77 5.11 12.23
CA CYS A 249 3.81 3.65 12.32
C CYS A 249 3.92 2.89 11.00
N SER A 250 3.76 3.57 9.86
CA SER A 250 3.92 2.98 8.54
C SER A 250 4.05 4.09 7.48
N ASP A 251 4.18 3.72 6.21
CA ASP A 251 4.55 4.61 5.10
C ASP A 251 3.56 5.77 4.85
N HIS A 252 2.28 5.65 5.26
CA HIS A 252 1.33 6.78 5.23
C HIS A 252 1.85 8.01 5.96
N ALA A 253 2.62 7.81 7.03
CA ALA A 253 3.20 8.91 7.79
C ALA A 253 4.27 9.69 7.01
N SER A 254 4.99 9.04 6.09
CA SER A 254 5.97 9.70 5.20
C SER A 254 5.25 10.66 4.24
N TRP A 255 4.18 10.20 3.59
CA TRP A 255 3.38 11.03 2.69
C TRP A 255 2.69 12.18 3.41
N HIS A 256 2.08 11.91 4.57
CA HIS A 256 1.46 12.92 5.41
C HIS A 256 2.46 14.01 5.83
N ARG A 257 3.69 13.63 6.19
CA ARG A 257 4.76 14.57 6.58
C ARG A 257 5.16 15.53 5.45
N GLN A 258 5.02 15.12 4.18
CA GLN A 258 5.25 15.99 3.02
C GLN A 258 4.04 16.88 2.68
N GLY A 259 2.94 16.73 3.42
CA GLY A 259 1.69 17.47 3.26
C GLY A 259 0.75 16.88 2.21
N PHE A 260 0.91 15.60 1.86
CA PHE A 260 0.00 14.90 0.95
C PHE A 260 -1.13 14.19 1.72
N PRO A 261 -2.36 14.10 1.16
CA PRO A 261 -3.43 13.32 1.75
C PRO A 261 -3.05 11.84 1.80
N ALA A 262 -3.03 11.26 2.99
CA ALA A 262 -2.61 9.89 3.23
C ALA A 262 -3.59 9.19 4.18
N ALA A 263 -3.79 7.89 4.04
CA ALA A 263 -4.63 7.11 4.94
C ALA A 263 -4.14 5.66 5.02
N MET A 264 -4.51 4.98 6.11
CA MET A 264 -4.15 3.58 6.36
C MET A 264 -5.34 2.82 6.95
N PRO A 265 -6.07 2.03 6.13
CA PRO A 265 -6.92 0.96 6.64
C PRO A 265 -6.05 -0.20 7.16
N PHE A 266 -6.48 -0.82 8.24
CA PHE A 266 -5.71 -1.84 8.98
C PHE A 266 -6.61 -3.03 9.36
N GLU A 267 -6.01 -4.21 9.48
CA GLU A 267 -6.67 -5.52 9.69
C GLU A 267 -7.59 -5.65 10.91
N GLY A 268 -7.38 -4.88 11.98
CA GLY A 268 -8.16 -5.15 13.19
C GLY A 268 -7.84 -4.30 14.40
N ARG A 269 -8.68 -4.47 15.42
CA ARG A 269 -8.52 -3.79 16.73
C ARG A 269 -7.31 -4.33 17.48
N THR A 270 -7.09 -5.63 17.39
CA THR A 270 -5.87 -6.28 17.88
C THR A 270 -4.97 -6.57 16.68
N ARG A 271 -3.80 -5.94 16.64
CA ARG A 271 -2.74 -6.29 15.68
C ARG A 271 -2.28 -7.73 15.90
N ASN A 272 -1.94 -8.43 14.82
CA ASN A 272 -1.29 -9.74 14.87
C ASN A 272 -0.14 -9.75 15.88
N PRO A 273 -0.15 -10.60 16.92
CA PRO A 273 0.90 -10.62 17.93
C PRO A 273 2.21 -11.26 17.45
N LEU A 274 2.21 -11.91 16.27
CA LEU A 274 3.35 -12.62 15.69
C LEU A 274 4.11 -11.78 14.67
N PHE A 275 3.65 -10.55 14.36
CA PHE A 275 4.41 -9.61 13.53
C PHE A 275 5.85 -9.47 14.06
N HIS A 276 6.81 -9.31 13.14
CA HIS A 276 8.25 -9.25 13.45
C HIS A 276 8.85 -10.52 14.06
N THR A 277 8.16 -11.67 13.98
CA THR A 277 8.71 -12.97 14.41
C THR A 277 8.81 -13.96 13.26
N ILE A 278 9.48 -15.08 13.50
CA ILE A 278 9.59 -16.16 12.51
C ILE A 278 8.26 -16.90 12.30
N GLU A 279 7.32 -16.71 13.23
CA GLU A 279 5.98 -17.28 13.23
C GLU A 279 4.95 -16.42 12.49
N ASP A 280 5.31 -15.24 11.98
CA ASP A 280 4.46 -14.49 11.03
C ASP A 280 4.36 -15.24 9.70
N THR A 281 3.42 -16.17 9.66
CA THR A 281 3.26 -17.21 8.65
C THR A 281 1.79 -17.37 8.28
N THR A 282 1.50 -17.88 7.09
CA THR A 282 0.11 -18.00 6.60
C THR A 282 -0.72 -19.07 7.34
N ASP A 283 -0.07 -19.96 8.10
CA ASP A 283 -0.70 -20.96 8.97
C ASP A 283 -0.86 -20.47 10.43
N ALA A 284 -0.44 -19.23 10.72
CA ALA A 284 -0.59 -18.63 12.03
C ALA A 284 -2.08 -18.51 12.43
N PRO A 285 -2.42 -18.75 13.72
CA PRO A 285 -3.77 -18.55 14.20
C PRO A 285 -4.25 -17.11 13.98
N GLY A 286 -5.36 -16.95 13.26
CA GLY A 286 -5.94 -15.63 12.95
C GLY A 286 -5.58 -15.10 11.57
N PHE A 287 -4.57 -15.66 10.88
CA PHE A 287 -4.33 -15.35 9.48
C PHE A 287 -5.53 -15.78 8.63
N SER A 288 -6.03 -14.89 7.77
CA SER A 288 -7.30 -15.00 7.06
C SER A 288 -7.19 -14.44 5.65
N TRP A 289 -7.22 -15.34 4.66
CA TRP A 289 -7.29 -14.95 3.24
C TRP A 289 -8.59 -14.23 2.88
N GLU A 290 -9.69 -14.62 3.54
CA GLU A 290 -11.00 -13.97 3.35
C GLU A 290 -11.00 -12.52 3.85
N HIS A 291 -10.17 -12.24 4.86
CA HIS A 291 -9.95 -10.88 5.34
C HIS A 291 -9.03 -10.11 4.38
N SER A 292 -7.88 -10.69 4.00
CA SER A 292 -6.92 -10.08 3.07
C SER A 292 -7.56 -9.65 1.74
N ILE A 293 -8.40 -10.50 1.15
CA ILE A 293 -9.03 -10.14 -0.13
C ILE A 293 -9.96 -8.91 -0.01
N GLN A 294 -10.48 -8.57 1.18
CA GLN A 294 -11.25 -7.32 1.35
C GLN A 294 -10.37 -6.08 1.14
N PHE A 295 -9.09 -6.12 1.50
CA PHE A 295 -8.16 -5.01 1.25
C PHE A 295 -7.73 -4.94 -0.21
N ALA A 296 -7.62 -6.07 -0.91
CA ALA A 296 -7.46 -6.07 -2.37
C ALA A 296 -8.68 -5.42 -3.07
N LYS A 297 -9.91 -5.73 -2.62
CA LYS A 297 -11.12 -5.04 -3.08
C LYS A 297 -11.09 -3.55 -2.80
N LEU A 298 -10.66 -3.17 -1.59
CA LEU A 298 -10.53 -1.77 -1.20
C LEU A 298 -9.53 -1.03 -2.09
N ALA A 299 -8.38 -1.63 -2.40
CA ALA A 299 -7.39 -1.08 -3.32
C ALA A 299 -7.95 -0.87 -4.72
N VAL A 300 -8.70 -1.84 -5.27
CA VAL A 300 -9.39 -1.68 -6.56
C VAL A 300 -10.39 -0.53 -6.51
N ALA A 301 -11.24 -0.50 -5.49
CA ALA A 301 -12.28 0.53 -5.34
C ALA A 301 -11.66 1.93 -5.21
N PHE A 302 -10.64 2.08 -4.37
CA PHE A 302 -9.91 3.32 -4.16
C PHE A 302 -9.25 3.81 -5.45
N ALA A 303 -8.49 2.93 -6.11
CA ALA A 303 -7.80 3.25 -7.35
C ALA A 303 -8.80 3.67 -8.43
N TYR A 304 -9.88 2.91 -8.62
CA TYR A 304 -10.85 3.15 -9.68
C TYR A 304 -11.66 4.43 -9.41
N GLU A 305 -12.24 4.60 -8.23
CA GLU A 305 -13.11 5.76 -7.94
C GLU A 305 -12.36 7.09 -8.00
N LEU A 306 -11.08 7.11 -7.64
CA LEU A 306 -10.27 8.34 -7.62
C LEU A 306 -9.50 8.61 -8.93
N SER A 307 -9.53 7.68 -9.90
CA SER A 307 -8.79 7.87 -11.15
C SER A 307 -9.59 7.68 -12.44
N ALA A 308 -10.84 7.20 -12.39
CA ALA A 308 -11.68 6.92 -13.56
C ALA A 308 -12.61 8.06 -14.03
#